data_AF-A0A8C1ALM1-F1
#
_entry.id   AF-A0A8C1ALM1-F1
#
_cell.length_a   1.000
_cell.length_b   1.000
_cell.length_c   1.000
_cell.angle_alpha   90.00
_cell.angle_beta   90.00
_cell.angle_gamma   90.00
#
_symmetry.space_group_name_H-M   'P 1'
#
loop_
_entity.id
_entity.type
_entity.pdbx_description
1 polymer ?
#
loop_
_entity_poly.entity_id
_entity_poly.type
_entity_poly.pdbx_seq_one_letter_code
_entity_poly.pdbx_strand_id
1 'polypeptide(L)'
;MASLSQELKRWAVEELELPAARLPDDGYIKTLCVGPGASIWKYVTQHIYKERNVRVMRGNIQWYPLSFLTMNVNRSWEDFMESRHRQILLDSFRQRCSEERNVLLEDTHVIGTQRHALEELSKKAEVKLVFGPSDTSDSEAGADPLVLVNVRELCSERVLFFQGLLESELNVNPSSEFTHEQRKAAIQHWMSAVENALRSHPPNQVLSALQALTSRQQVALEEKIAALNVERDVSDLGFRYESDHLIDASAEQKEELTPVRSLLQSAWEEVEQSYFELAQTRNRCGQLETELTALMRKVEIIIFTFELVKCVFELEMEGVKQAAVRDHIREQCAQLQLQAREGQDAIRTLQTQWQSVMDFRQLVDRRQEQIRRLIKGNSTVKTELTRVHAEVGQLVQEKLSPQFGSVIKASSELRNSVSQGAKHFSCVALAALNRRVMKGGQKPPAAQLSIHRIHSPAFHKLCQSLSFPMYMAPEELWSQAAVLRLELRNLRRLLQLFSESSADLQKLTAQLPSPDQQTLVQRVKIVDDEILQTLLPRARELTQRCSKGLLYTDQVKTAITHWWEQPGQFALPEMQREGLTFQQWLQRWKLATKES
;
A
#
# COMPACT_ATOMS: atom_id res chain seq x y z
N MET A 1 -3.88 69.59 -46.50
CA MET A 1 -4.22 69.88 -45.09
C MET A 1 -2.92 70.14 -44.35
N ALA A 2 -2.80 71.26 -43.64
CA ALA A 2 -1.60 71.55 -42.84
C ALA A 2 -1.50 70.56 -41.67
N SER A 3 -0.28 70.22 -41.23
CA SER A 3 -0.13 69.35 -40.05
C SER A 3 -0.48 70.13 -38.77
N LEU A 4 -1.01 69.46 -37.74
CA LEU A 4 -1.37 70.10 -36.47
C LEU A 4 -0.21 70.91 -35.86
N SER A 5 1.03 70.46 -36.05
CA SER A 5 2.24 71.19 -35.64
C SER A 5 2.43 72.52 -36.40
N GLN A 6 2.04 72.60 -37.67
CA GLN A 6 2.08 73.83 -38.46
C GLN A 6 0.94 74.77 -38.06
N GLU A 7 -0.25 74.23 -37.78
CA GLU A 7 -1.39 75.00 -37.27
C GLU A 7 -1.08 75.59 -35.88
N LEU A 8 -0.44 74.83 -35.00
CA LEU A 8 -0.02 75.30 -33.68
C LEU A 8 1.02 76.42 -33.75
N LYS A 9 1.98 76.33 -34.68
CA LYS A 9 2.96 77.40 -34.91
C LYS A 9 2.31 78.66 -35.45
N ARG A 10 1.44 78.51 -36.45
CA ARG A 10 0.70 79.63 -37.04
C ARG A 10 -0.13 80.32 -35.97
N TRP A 11 -0.89 79.55 -35.20
CA TRP A 11 -1.67 80.04 -34.07
C TRP A 11 -0.81 80.78 -33.03
N ALA A 12 0.35 80.26 -32.66
CA ALA A 12 1.23 80.91 -31.69
C ALA A 12 1.78 82.27 -32.18
N VAL A 13 2.05 82.42 -33.49
CA VAL A 13 2.57 83.68 -34.06
C VAL A 13 1.45 84.66 -34.36
N GLU A 14 0.36 84.20 -34.95
CA GLU A 14 -0.73 85.05 -35.45
C GLU A 14 -1.74 85.41 -34.36
N GLU A 15 -2.06 84.49 -33.43
CA GLU A 15 -3.12 84.68 -32.43
C GLU A 15 -2.57 85.02 -31.03
N LEU A 16 -1.34 84.59 -30.70
CA LEU A 16 -0.65 84.91 -29.44
C LEU A 16 0.47 85.96 -29.60
N GLU A 17 0.70 86.47 -30.81
CA GLU A 17 1.72 87.49 -31.12
C GLU A 17 3.14 87.10 -30.65
N LEU A 18 3.46 85.81 -30.56
CA LEU A 18 4.78 85.34 -30.16
C LEU A 18 5.77 85.56 -31.32
N PRO A 19 6.93 86.23 -31.08
CA PRO A 19 7.95 86.39 -32.10
C PRO A 19 8.45 85.03 -32.59
N ALA A 20 8.54 84.84 -33.91
CA ALA A 20 8.93 83.57 -34.52
C ALA A 20 10.30 83.03 -34.01
N ALA A 21 11.20 83.92 -33.59
CA ALA A 21 12.50 83.59 -33.01
C ALA A 21 12.43 82.96 -31.60
N ARG A 22 11.28 83.02 -30.92
CA ARG A 22 11.06 82.44 -29.58
C ARG A 22 10.24 81.14 -29.62
N LEU A 23 9.87 80.65 -30.80
CA LEU A 23 9.18 79.37 -30.92
C LEU A 23 10.14 78.22 -30.62
N PRO A 24 9.69 77.18 -29.89
CA PRO A 24 10.45 75.95 -29.74
C PRO A 24 10.75 75.28 -31.09
N ASP A 25 11.80 74.46 -31.11
CA ASP A 25 12.21 73.70 -32.30
C ASP A 25 11.09 72.76 -32.81
N ASP A 26 11.11 72.48 -34.13
CA ASP A 26 10.10 71.67 -34.83
C ASP A 26 9.96 70.27 -34.24
N GLY A 27 11.05 69.68 -33.75
CA GLY A 27 11.03 68.38 -33.08
C GLY A 27 10.17 68.41 -31.81
N TYR A 28 10.31 69.46 -31.00
CA TYR A 28 9.57 69.62 -29.75
C TYR A 28 8.09 69.95 -29.99
N ILE A 29 7.78 70.73 -31.01
CA ILE A 29 6.38 71.05 -31.36
C ILE A 29 5.65 69.80 -31.89
N LYS A 30 6.34 68.92 -32.60
CA LYS A 30 5.76 67.64 -33.04
C LYS A 30 5.44 66.73 -31.87
N THR A 31 6.28 66.64 -30.84
CA THR A 31 5.99 65.78 -29.68
C THR A 31 4.78 66.25 -28.88
N LEU A 32 4.54 67.57 -28.79
CA LEU A 32 3.32 68.12 -28.20
C LEU A 32 2.06 67.70 -28.96
N CYS A 33 2.15 67.54 -30.28
CA CYS A 33 1.03 67.23 -31.16
C CYS A 33 0.77 65.71 -31.35
N VAL A 34 1.32 64.84 -30.50
CA VAL A 34 1.18 63.37 -30.60
C VAL A 34 0.48 62.81 -29.34
N GLY A 35 -0.25 61.69 -29.49
CA GLY A 35 -0.94 61.02 -28.39
C GLY A 35 -2.09 61.86 -27.80
N PRO A 36 -2.33 61.83 -26.47
CA PRO A 36 -3.37 62.63 -25.81
C PRO A 36 -3.19 64.15 -26.02
N GLY A 37 -1.98 64.62 -26.32
CA GLY A 37 -1.71 66.03 -26.61
C GLY A 37 -2.32 66.51 -27.92
N ALA A 38 -2.48 65.63 -28.92
CA ALA A 38 -2.98 65.99 -30.24
C ALA A 38 -4.42 66.55 -30.21
N SER A 39 -5.32 65.92 -29.44
CA SER A 39 -6.70 66.38 -29.29
C SER A 39 -6.78 67.71 -28.53
N ILE A 40 -5.93 67.90 -27.53
CA ILE A 40 -5.84 69.13 -26.73
C ILE A 40 -5.39 70.30 -27.61
N TRP A 41 -4.29 70.15 -28.34
CA TRP A 41 -3.76 71.22 -29.18
C TRP A 41 -4.64 71.52 -30.40
N LYS A 42 -5.32 70.51 -30.94
CA LYS A 42 -6.35 70.70 -31.97
C LYS A 42 -7.53 71.52 -31.46
N TYR A 43 -7.98 71.27 -30.22
CA TYR A 43 -9.03 72.07 -29.60
C TYR A 43 -8.56 73.51 -29.35
N VAL A 44 -7.36 73.68 -28.78
CA VAL A 44 -6.79 75.00 -28.45
C VAL A 44 -6.63 75.89 -29.69
N THR A 45 -6.00 75.37 -30.74
CA THR A 45 -5.77 76.11 -32.00
C THR A 45 -7.07 76.51 -32.71
N GLN A 46 -8.16 75.77 -32.49
CA GLN A 46 -9.46 76.02 -33.10
C GLN A 46 -10.41 76.87 -32.25
N HIS A 47 -10.12 77.10 -30.96
CA HIS A 47 -11.11 77.69 -30.03
C HIS A 47 -10.56 78.86 -29.21
N ILE A 48 -9.25 79.13 -29.24
CA ILE A 48 -8.63 80.17 -28.41
C ILE A 48 -7.99 81.22 -29.30
N TYR A 49 -8.72 82.29 -29.63
CA TYR A 49 -8.25 83.31 -30.58
C TYR A 49 -7.67 84.59 -29.92
N LYS A 50 -7.78 84.79 -28.59
CA LYS A 50 -7.20 85.94 -27.84
C LYS A 50 -6.99 85.62 -26.35
N GLU A 51 -6.01 86.25 -25.69
CA GLU A 51 -5.73 86.15 -24.24
C GLU A 51 -6.96 86.43 -23.36
N ARG A 52 -7.88 87.29 -23.84
CA ARG A 52 -9.13 87.66 -23.15
C ARG A 52 -10.10 86.48 -22.95
N ASN A 53 -10.06 85.45 -23.80
CA ASN A 53 -10.93 84.26 -23.69
C ASN A 53 -10.41 83.20 -22.70
N VAL A 54 -9.12 83.22 -22.35
CA VAL A 54 -8.55 82.31 -21.35
C VAL A 54 -9.05 82.66 -19.94
N ARG A 55 -9.31 83.95 -19.65
CA ARG A 55 -9.97 84.37 -18.40
C ARG A 55 -11.42 83.87 -18.29
N VAL A 56 -12.13 83.73 -19.41
CA VAL A 56 -13.50 83.20 -19.45
C VAL A 56 -13.50 81.67 -19.25
N MET A 57 -12.52 80.95 -19.79
CA MET A 57 -12.38 79.50 -19.57
C MET A 57 -12.03 79.14 -18.12
N ARG A 58 -11.32 80.00 -17.37
CA ARG A 58 -11.11 79.82 -15.92
C ARG A 58 -12.42 79.82 -15.12
N GLY A 59 -13.45 80.53 -15.59
CA GLY A 59 -14.79 80.53 -15.00
C GLY A 59 -15.61 79.27 -15.34
N ASN A 60 -15.37 78.64 -16.49
CA ASN A 60 -16.17 77.51 -16.98
C ASN A 60 -15.67 76.13 -16.52
N ILE A 61 -14.48 76.02 -15.94
CA ILE A 61 -13.98 74.77 -15.31
C ILE A 61 -14.59 74.55 -13.92
N GLN A 62 -15.29 75.54 -13.34
CA GLN A 62 -15.95 75.41 -12.04
C GLN A 62 -17.37 74.78 -12.09
N TRP A 63 -17.86 74.32 -13.24
CA TRP A 63 -19.28 73.95 -13.41
C TRP A 63 -19.57 72.50 -13.83
N TYR A 64 -18.62 71.58 -13.67
CA TYR A 64 -18.96 70.16 -13.54
C TYR A 64 -18.81 69.75 -12.08
N PRO A 65 -19.82 69.13 -11.45
CA PRO A 65 -19.66 68.58 -10.12
C PRO A 65 -18.52 67.56 -10.18
N LEU A 66 -17.36 67.90 -9.62
CA LEU A 66 -16.24 66.98 -9.44
C LEU A 66 -16.68 65.67 -8.76
N SER A 67 -17.79 65.70 -8.03
CA SER A 67 -18.46 64.51 -7.49
C SER A 67 -18.95 63.53 -8.56
N PHE A 68 -19.48 63.98 -9.70
CA PHE A 68 -20.03 63.09 -10.73
C PHE A 68 -18.92 62.37 -11.52
N LEU A 69 -17.84 63.07 -11.85
CA LEU A 69 -16.67 62.49 -12.52
C LEU A 69 -15.88 61.56 -11.59
N THR A 70 -15.67 61.94 -10.32
CA THR A 70 -15.00 61.08 -9.33
C THR A 70 -15.81 59.84 -8.97
N MET A 71 -17.16 59.93 -8.87
CA MET A 71 -18.02 58.76 -8.64
C MET A 71 -18.04 57.81 -9.84
N ASN A 72 -18.05 58.31 -11.09
CA ASN A 72 -18.00 57.45 -12.28
C ASN A 72 -16.63 56.80 -12.47
N VAL A 73 -15.54 57.51 -12.21
CA VAL A 73 -14.18 56.94 -12.29
C VAL A 73 -13.97 55.90 -11.18
N ASN A 74 -14.44 56.15 -9.96
CA ASN A 74 -14.35 55.17 -8.88
C ASN A 74 -15.20 53.93 -9.16
N ARG A 75 -16.44 54.07 -9.66
CA ARG A 75 -17.26 52.92 -10.09
C ARG A 75 -16.60 52.13 -11.21
N SER A 76 -16.11 52.81 -12.24
CA SER A 76 -15.40 52.16 -13.35
C SER A 76 -14.14 51.43 -12.90
N TRP A 77 -13.46 51.93 -11.86
CA TRP A 77 -12.26 51.30 -11.31
C TRP A 77 -12.61 50.10 -10.40
N GLU A 78 -13.68 50.20 -9.62
CA GLU A 78 -14.23 49.09 -8.84
C GLU A 78 -14.70 47.94 -9.75
N ASP A 79 -15.43 48.25 -10.82
CA ASP A 79 -15.91 47.27 -11.81
C ASP A 79 -14.74 46.60 -12.55
N PHE A 80 -13.70 47.37 -12.90
CA PHE A 80 -12.48 46.85 -13.51
C PHE A 80 -11.72 45.92 -12.55
N MET A 81 -11.54 46.34 -11.30
CA MET A 81 -10.88 45.53 -10.28
C MET A 81 -11.68 44.27 -9.94
N GLU A 82 -13.00 44.35 -9.88
CA GLU A 82 -13.87 43.17 -9.68
C GLU A 82 -13.74 42.20 -10.86
N SER A 83 -13.76 42.70 -12.10
CA SER A 83 -13.58 41.89 -13.30
C SER A 83 -12.21 41.20 -13.32
N ARG A 84 -11.14 41.91 -12.94
CA ARG A 84 -9.79 41.36 -12.84
C ARG A 84 -9.68 40.28 -11.76
N HIS A 85 -10.25 40.49 -10.58
CA HIS A 85 -10.27 39.46 -9.53
C HIS A 85 -11.08 38.23 -9.93
N ARG A 86 -12.23 38.43 -10.60
CA ARG A 86 -13.05 37.34 -11.13
C ARG A 86 -12.28 36.50 -12.15
N GLN A 87 -11.51 37.15 -13.02
CA GLN A 87 -10.69 36.47 -14.00
C GLN A 87 -9.60 35.59 -13.35
N ILE A 88 -8.87 36.10 -12.37
CA ILE A 88 -7.83 35.34 -11.64
C ILE A 88 -8.43 34.12 -10.91
N LEU A 89 -9.60 34.29 -10.28
CA LEU A 89 -10.31 33.19 -9.63
C LEU A 89 -10.79 32.12 -10.62
N LEU A 90 -11.27 32.53 -11.79
CA LEU A 90 -11.63 31.59 -12.86
C LEU A 90 -10.41 30.87 -13.43
N ASP A 91 -9.29 31.56 -13.60
CA ASP A 91 -8.07 30.97 -14.15
C ASP A 91 -7.46 29.97 -13.16
N SER A 92 -7.41 30.29 -11.86
CA SER A 92 -7.01 29.34 -10.82
C SER A 92 -7.97 28.14 -10.68
N PHE A 93 -9.28 28.35 -10.83
CA PHE A 93 -10.26 27.26 -10.85
C PHE A 93 -10.05 26.34 -12.07
N ARG A 94 -9.86 26.92 -13.26
CA ARG A 94 -9.57 26.18 -14.50
C ARG A 94 -8.28 25.38 -14.38
N GLN A 95 -7.24 25.97 -13.81
CA GLN A 95 -5.96 25.29 -13.57
C GLN A 95 -6.15 24.07 -12.66
N ARG A 96 -6.81 24.23 -11.52
CA ARG A 96 -7.11 23.11 -10.61
C ARG A 96 -7.91 22.00 -11.28
N CYS A 97 -8.98 22.35 -12.00
CA CYS A 97 -9.75 21.36 -12.76
C CYS A 97 -8.94 20.68 -13.86
N SER A 98 -7.91 21.33 -14.40
CA SER A 98 -6.99 20.72 -15.37
C SER A 98 -6.02 19.75 -14.70
N GLU A 99 -5.48 20.10 -13.54
CA GLU A 99 -4.61 19.24 -12.74
C GLU A 99 -5.35 17.98 -12.29
N GLU A 100 -6.57 18.12 -11.74
CA GLU A 100 -7.42 16.98 -11.37
C GLU A 100 -7.78 16.10 -12.57
N ARG A 101 -8.07 16.71 -13.74
CA ARG A 101 -8.32 15.97 -14.97
C ARG A 101 -7.10 15.17 -15.42
N ASN A 102 -5.90 15.73 -15.29
CA ASN A 102 -4.67 15.03 -15.69
C ASN A 102 -4.43 13.78 -14.83
N VAL A 103 -4.68 13.86 -13.53
CA VAL A 103 -4.61 12.68 -12.64
C VAL A 103 -5.65 11.64 -13.04
N LEU A 104 -6.90 12.06 -13.26
CA LEU A 104 -7.97 11.15 -13.67
C LEU A 104 -7.75 10.53 -15.05
N LEU A 105 -7.01 11.20 -15.95
CA LEU A 105 -6.68 10.67 -17.28
C LEU A 105 -5.78 9.44 -17.19
N GLU A 106 -4.84 9.42 -16.25
CA GLU A 106 -3.96 8.26 -16.02
C GLU A 106 -4.78 7.07 -15.51
N ASP A 107 -5.63 7.29 -14.51
CA ASP A 107 -6.55 6.25 -14.00
C ASP A 107 -7.51 5.75 -15.09
N THR A 108 -8.05 6.67 -15.90
CA THR A 108 -8.94 6.33 -17.02
C THR A 108 -8.20 5.52 -18.09
N HIS A 109 -6.91 5.82 -18.33
CA HIS A 109 -6.09 5.05 -19.25
C HIS A 109 -5.84 3.63 -18.72
N VAL A 110 -5.48 3.46 -17.44
CA VAL A 110 -5.27 2.15 -16.81
C VAL A 110 -6.55 1.33 -16.82
N ILE A 111 -7.69 1.93 -16.44
CA ILE A 111 -8.99 1.25 -16.50
C ILE A 111 -9.35 0.92 -17.96
N GLY A 112 -9.04 1.82 -18.89
CA GLY A 112 -9.29 1.64 -20.32
C GLY A 112 -8.52 0.46 -20.91
N THR A 113 -7.23 0.30 -20.57
CA THR A 113 -6.42 -0.84 -21.02
C THR A 113 -6.92 -2.15 -20.42
N GLN A 114 -7.26 -2.17 -19.13
CA GLN A 114 -7.84 -3.34 -18.47
C GLN A 114 -9.20 -3.73 -19.08
N ARG A 115 -10.08 -2.75 -19.31
CA ARG A 115 -11.37 -2.95 -19.99
C ARG A 115 -11.16 -3.53 -21.38
N HIS A 116 -10.23 -2.98 -22.16
CA HIS A 116 -9.92 -3.49 -23.48
C HIS A 116 -9.42 -4.94 -23.42
N ALA A 117 -8.53 -5.28 -22.49
CA ALA A 117 -8.06 -6.64 -22.31
C ALA A 117 -9.22 -7.61 -21.96
N LEU A 118 -10.14 -7.19 -21.10
CA LEU A 118 -11.33 -7.96 -20.75
C LEU A 118 -12.31 -8.10 -21.93
N GLU A 119 -12.48 -7.06 -22.75
CA GLU A 119 -13.29 -7.12 -23.97
C GLU A 119 -12.70 -8.08 -25.00
N GLU A 120 -11.38 -8.08 -25.19
CA GLU A 120 -10.71 -9.04 -26.06
C GLU A 120 -10.85 -10.48 -25.53
N LEU A 121 -10.73 -10.68 -24.22
CA LEU A 121 -11.03 -11.98 -23.60
C LEU A 121 -12.50 -12.39 -23.79
N SER A 122 -13.44 -11.46 -23.65
CA SER A 122 -14.86 -11.74 -23.89
C SER A 122 -15.12 -12.16 -25.33
N LYS A 123 -14.53 -11.46 -26.32
CA LYS A 123 -14.63 -11.83 -27.73
C LYS A 123 -14.03 -13.21 -28.00
N LYS A 124 -12.86 -13.51 -27.42
CA LYS A 124 -12.26 -14.85 -27.51
C LYS A 124 -13.21 -15.90 -26.93
N ALA A 125 -13.88 -15.62 -25.81
CA ALA A 125 -14.76 -16.56 -25.12
C ALA A 125 -15.96 -17.01 -25.97
N GLU A 126 -16.44 -16.17 -26.89
CA GLU A 126 -17.53 -16.48 -27.83
C GLU A 126 -17.13 -17.52 -28.88
N VAL A 127 -15.84 -17.61 -29.19
CA VAL A 127 -15.32 -18.60 -30.14
C VAL A 127 -15.32 -19.98 -29.48
N LYS A 128 -16.24 -20.83 -29.93
CA LYS A 128 -16.32 -22.23 -29.50
C LYS A 128 -15.19 -23.04 -30.13
N LEU A 129 -14.23 -23.45 -29.31
CA LEU A 129 -13.12 -24.32 -29.75
C LEU A 129 -13.58 -25.77 -29.85
N VAL A 130 -13.17 -26.44 -30.91
CA VAL A 130 -13.33 -27.88 -31.10
C VAL A 130 -11.95 -28.52 -30.98
N PHE A 131 -11.80 -29.45 -30.05
CA PHE A 131 -10.57 -30.22 -29.88
C PHE A 131 -10.73 -31.55 -30.61
N GLY A 132 -9.88 -31.79 -31.62
CA GLY A 132 -9.93 -33.03 -32.39
C GLY A 132 -9.48 -34.26 -31.59
N PRO A 133 -9.89 -35.48 -31.99
CA PRO A 133 -9.28 -36.72 -31.50
C PRO A 133 -7.87 -36.80 -32.08
N SER A 134 -6.87 -36.78 -31.21
CA SER A 134 -5.47 -36.70 -31.64
C SER A 134 -4.87 -38.10 -31.70
N ASP A 135 -5.14 -38.83 -32.77
CA ASP A 135 -4.38 -40.00 -33.19
C ASP A 135 -4.22 -39.95 -34.70
N THR A 136 -3.17 -39.28 -35.17
CA THR A 136 -2.40 -39.59 -36.38
C THR A 136 -1.39 -38.48 -36.61
N SER A 137 -0.12 -38.84 -36.65
CA SER A 137 1.00 -37.96 -36.93
C SER A 137 1.09 -37.49 -38.38
N ASP A 138 0.12 -37.78 -39.23
CA ASP A 138 0.12 -37.37 -40.64
C ASP A 138 -1.31 -37.12 -41.10
N SER A 139 -1.79 -35.88 -40.96
CA SER A 139 -2.82 -35.29 -41.84
C SER A 139 -2.94 -33.80 -41.52
N GLU A 140 -2.99 -32.99 -42.58
CA GLU A 140 -3.07 -31.52 -42.61
C GLU A 140 -4.41 -30.96 -42.06
N ALA A 141 -4.88 -31.42 -40.90
CA ALA A 141 -6.13 -31.02 -40.28
C ALA A 141 -5.91 -30.33 -38.93
N GLY A 142 -5.53 -29.04 -39.01
CA GLY A 142 -5.67 -28.05 -37.93
C GLY A 142 -4.70 -28.21 -36.75
N ALA A 143 -3.77 -27.26 -36.61
CA ALA A 143 -2.94 -27.15 -35.40
C ALA A 143 -3.81 -27.11 -34.13
N ASP A 144 -3.38 -27.84 -33.09
CA ASP A 144 -4.05 -27.83 -31.78
C ASP A 144 -4.26 -26.38 -31.29
N PRO A 145 -5.44 -26.02 -30.77
CA PRO A 145 -5.67 -24.67 -30.25
C PRO A 145 -4.63 -24.32 -29.19
N LEU A 146 -4.09 -23.10 -29.23
CA LEU A 146 -3.02 -22.64 -28.34
C LEU A 146 -3.35 -22.85 -26.84
N VAL A 147 -4.61 -22.70 -26.45
CA VAL A 147 -5.07 -22.97 -25.08
C VAL A 147 -4.86 -24.44 -24.68
N LEU A 148 -5.05 -25.40 -25.60
CA LEU A 148 -4.85 -26.81 -25.34
C LEU A 148 -3.36 -27.12 -25.14
N VAL A 149 -2.50 -26.51 -25.95
CA VAL A 149 -1.03 -26.66 -25.85
C VAL A 149 -0.55 -26.11 -24.50
N ASN A 150 -0.88 -24.87 -24.18
CA ASN A 150 -0.46 -24.23 -22.93
C ASN A 150 -0.96 -24.99 -21.69
N VAL A 151 -2.22 -25.43 -21.69
CA VAL A 151 -2.77 -26.22 -20.57
C VAL A 151 -2.09 -27.59 -20.49
N ARG A 152 -1.80 -28.25 -21.62
CA ARG A 152 -1.07 -29.53 -21.65
C ARG A 152 0.33 -29.37 -21.06
N GLU A 153 1.08 -28.36 -21.47
CA GLU A 153 2.43 -28.08 -20.96
C GLU A 153 2.40 -27.86 -19.44
N LEU A 154 1.48 -27.02 -18.94
CA LEU A 154 1.31 -26.79 -17.50
C LEU A 154 0.96 -28.06 -16.72
N CYS A 155 0.11 -28.92 -17.29
CA CYS A 155 -0.21 -30.22 -16.71
C CYS A 155 1.02 -31.15 -16.72
N SER A 156 1.75 -31.21 -17.82
CA SER A 156 2.96 -32.03 -17.98
C SER A 156 4.07 -31.61 -17.02
N GLU A 157 4.37 -30.31 -16.92
CA GLU A 157 5.31 -29.77 -15.93
C GLU A 157 4.94 -30.18 -14.50
N ARG A 158 3.64 -30.13 -14.18
CA ARG A 158 3.16 -30.51 -12.85
C ARG A 158 3.30 -32.00 -12.57
N VAL A 159 3.04 -32.84 -13.58
CA VAL A 159 3.23 -34.29 -13.47
C VAL A 159 4.72 -34.63 -13.29
N LEU A 160 5.60 -34.02 -14.09
CA LEU A 160 7.06 -34.22 -13.97
C LEU A 160 7.57 -33.81 -12.58
N PHE A 161 7.06 -32.70 -12.04
CA PHE A 161 7.37 -32.28 -10.67
C PHE A 161 6.96 -33.33 -9.62
N PHE A 162 5.74 -33.89 -9.73
CA PHE A 162 5.28 -34.92 -8.81
C PHE A 162 6.02 -36.26 -8.99
N GLN A 163 6.38 -36.62 -10.21
CA GLN A 163 7.20 -37.80 -10.49
C GLN A 163 8.58 -37.69 -9.83
N GLY A 164 9.25 -36.54 -9.97
CA GLY A 164 10.54 -36.29 -9.31
C GLY A 164 10.45 -36.37 -7.77
N LEU A 165 9.36 -35.86 -7.18
CA LEU A 165 9.12 -36.01 -5.75
C LEU A 165 8.92 -37.48 -5.35
N LEU A 166 8.14 -38.24 -6.12
CA LEU A 166 7.88 -39.65 -5.83
C LEU A 166 9.15 -40.51 -5.93
N GLU A 167 9.97 -40.29 -6.95
CA GLU A 167 11.24 -41.00 -7.15
C GLU A 167 12.22 -40.72 -6.01
N SER A 168 12.23 -39.50 -5.47
CA SER A 168 13.02 -39.16 -4.29
C SER A 168 12.56 -39.90 -3.02
N GLU A 169 11.24 -40.07 -2.81
CA GLU A 169 10.73 -40.83 -1.66
C GLU A 169 10.91 -42.36 -1.79
N LEU A 170 11.01 -42.87 -3.02
CA LEU A 170 11.19 -44.29 -3.28
C LEU A 170 12.67 -44.73 -3.25
N ASN A 171 13.61 -43.85 -2.88
CA ASN A 171 15.06 -44.11 -2.83
C ASN A 171 15.66 -44.64 -4.15
N VAL A 172 15.00 -44.40 -5.30
CA VAL A 172 15.46 -44.94 -6.59
C VAL A 172 16.69 -44.18 -7.09
N ASN A 173 16.86 -42.90 -6.71
CA ASN A 173 18.05 -42.09 -6.99
C ASN A 173 18.26 -41.01 -5.89
N PRO A 174 19.33 -41.06 -5.07
CA PRO A 174 19.59 -40.04 -4.05
C PRO A 174 19.99 -38.66 -4.61
N SER A 175 20.21 -38.54 -5.92
CA SER A 175 20.61 -37.30 -6.60
C SER A 175 19.43 -36.39 -7.01
N SER A 176 18.18 -36.82 -6.85
CA SER A 176 16.98 -36.08 -7.25
C SER A 176 16.24 -35.40 -6.09
N GLU A 177 16.83 -35.33 -4.91
CA GLU A 177 16.21 -34.66 -3.76
C GLU A 177 16.12 -33.14 -3.98
N PHE A 178 14.90 -32.66 -4.24
CA PHE A 178 14.63 -31.23 -4.24
C PHE A 178 14.83 -30.63 -2.85
N THR A 179 15.69 -29.62 -2.76
CA THR A 179 15.76 -28.75 -1.58
C THR A 179 14.44 -27.99 -1.37
N HIS A 180 14.15 -27.58 -0.13
CA HIS A 180 12.93 -26.83 0.21
C HIS A 180 12.75 -25.58 -0.67
N GLU A 181 13.83 -24.83 -0.90
CA GLU A 181 13.78 -23.61 -1.72
C GLU A 181 13.52 -23.89 -3.20
N GLN A 182 14.10 -24.97 -3.76
CA GLN A 182 13.80 -25.37 -5.14
C GLN A 182 12.34 -25.80 -5.30
N ARG A 183 11.76 -26.49 -4.31
CA ARG A 183 10.32 -26.85 -4.33
C ARG A 183 9.46 -25.58 -4.34
N LYS A 184 9.77 -24.62 -3.47
CA LYS A 184 9.05 -23.36 -3.39
C LYS A 184 9.15 -22.55 -4.69
N ALA A 185 10.34 -22.46 -5.27
CA ALA A 185 10.57 -21.78 -6.54
C ALA A 185 9.80 -22.45 -7.69
N ALA A 186 9.81 -23.78 -7.78
CA ALA A 186 9.06 -24.52 -8.80
C ALA A 186 7.54 -24.30 -8.67
N ILE A 187 7.02 -24.29 -7.44
CA ILE A 187 5.60 -23.99 -7.19
C ILE A 187 5.27 -22.56 -7.61
N GLN A 188 6.10 -21.58 -7.24
CA GLN A 188 5.88 -20.17 -7.61
C GLN A 188 5.93 -19.95 -9.12
N HIS A 189 6.90 -20.57 -9.81
CA HIS A 189 6.99 -20.53 -11.26
C HIS A 189 5.72 -21.08 -11.92
N TRP A 190 5.30 -22.28 -11.50
CA TRP A 190 4.10 -22.91 -12.04
C TRP A 190 2.84 -22.08 -11.76
N MET A 191 2.70 -21.51 -10.56
CA MET A 191 1.59 -20.61 -10.22
C MET A 191 1.55 -19.36 -11.12
N SER A 192 2.70 -18.72 -11.36
CA SER A 192 2.82 -17.58 -12.28
C SER A 192 2.44 -17.95 -13.71
N ALA A 193 2.88 -19.13 -14.19
CA ALA A 193 2.56 -19.62 -15.51
C ALA A 193 1.06 -19.93 -15.67
N VAL A 194 0.42 -20.49 -14.64
CA VAL A 194 -1.04 -20.68 -14.58
C VAL A 194 -1.78 -19.35 -14.61
N GLU A 195 -1.34 -18.36 -13.83
CA GLU A 195 -1.94 -17.01 -13.86
C GLU A 195 -1.83 -16.37 -15.24
N ASN A 196 -0.68 -16.52 -15.92
CA ASN A 196 -0.50 -16.01 -17.27
C ASN A 196 -1.39 -16.71 -18.30
N ALA A 197 -1.58 -18.03 -18.17
CA ALA A 197 -2.52 -18.77 -19.02
C ALA A 197 -3.97 -18.29 -18.80
N LEU A 198 -4.39 -18.09 -17.54
CA LEU A 198 -5.72 -17.58 -17.19
C LEU A 198 -5.95 -16.13 -17.61
N ARG A 199 -4.89 -15.30 -17.67
CA ARG A 199 -4.96 -13.94 -18.23
C ARG A 199 -5.06 -13.93 -19.75
N SER A 200 -4.50 -14.93 -20.42
CA SER A 200 -4.38 -14.98 -21.89
C SER A 200 -5.59 -15.63 -22.56
N HIS A 201 -6.24 -16.56 -21.85
CA HIS A 201 -7.30 -17.42 -22.37
C HIS A 201 -8.58 -17.33 -21.52
N PRO A 202 -9.76 -17.31 -22.15
CA PRO A 202 -11.05 -17.34 -21.45
C PRO A 202 -11.23 -18.59 -20.54
N PRO A 203 -11.90 -18.45 -19.39
CA PRO A 203 -12.11 -19.57 -18.46
C PRO A 203 -12.85 -20.77 -19.08
N ASN A 204 -13.84 -20.51 -19.93
CA ASN A 204 -14.58 -21.57 -20.63
C ASN A 204 -13.65 -22.37 -21.57
N GLN A 205 -12.75 -21.71 -22.29
CA GLN A 205 -11.79 -22.37 -23.18
C GLN A 205 -10.76 -23.20 -22.40
N VAL A 206 -10.26 -22.68 -21.27
CA VAL A 206 -9.35 -23.41 -20.38
C VAL A 206 -10.04 -24.65 -19.81
N LEU A 207 -11.30 -24.52 -19.36
CA LEU A 207 -12.10 -25.66 -18.89
C LEU A 207 -12.33 -26.69 -19.99
N SER A 208 -12.68 -26.27 -21.21
CA SER A 208 -12.87 -27.20 -22.32
C SER A 208 -11.56 -27.88 -22.73
N ALA A 209 -10.41 -27.19 -22.64
CA ALA A 209 -9.10 -27.79 -22.86
C ALA A 209 -8.78 -28.84 -21.78
N LEU A 210 -9.01 -28.54 -20.50
CA LEU A 210 -8.86 -29.50 -19.40
C LEU A 210 -9.79 -30.71 -19.58
N GLN A 211 -11.04 -30.50 -19.99
CA GLN A 211 -11.98 -31.58 -20.29
C GLN A 211 -11.47 -32.46 -21.43
N ALA A 212 -11.01 -31.86 -22.53
CA ALA A 212 -10.47 -32.61 -23.66
C ALA A 212 -9.22 -33.43 -23.27
N LEU A 213 -8.29 -32.84 -22.50
CA LEU A 213 -7.12 -33.56 -21.99
C LEU A 213 -7.52 -34.69 -21.04
N THR A 214 -8.50 -34.45 -20.16
CA THR A 214 -9.01 -35.47 -19.23
C THR A 214 -9.67 -36.62 -19.99
N SER A 215 -10.50 -36.33 -21.00
CA SER A 215 -11.11 -37.37 -21.85
C SER A 215 -10.05 -38.16 -22.62
N ARG A 216 -9.02 -37.50 -23.17
CA ARG A 216 -7.89 -38.19 -23.84
C ARG A 216 -7.14 -39.10 -22.87
N GLN A 217 -6.85 -38.64 -21.65
CA GLN A 217 -6.19 -39.46 -20.63
C GLN A 217 -7.09 -40.60 -20.14
N GLN A 218 -8.41 -40.38 -20.06
CA GLN A 218 -9.37 -41.43 -19.73
C GLN A 218 -9.35 -42.54 -20.79
N VAL A 219 -9.41 -42.19 -22.08
CA VAL A 219 -9.32 -43.18 -23.17
C VAL A 219 -8.00 -43.95 -23.10
N ALA A 220 -6.87 -43.24 -22.94
CA ALA A 220 -5.56 -43.89 -22.81
C ALA A 220 -5.47 -44.83 -21.58
N LEU A 221 -6.17 -44.49 -20.49
CA LEU A 221 -6.27 -45.35 -19.31
C LEU A 221 -7.19 -46.55 -19.57
N GLU A 222 -8.32 -46.35 -20.23
CA GLU A 222 -9.24 -47.43 -20.63
C GLU A 222 -8.56 -48.41 -21.58
N GLU A 223 -7.77 -47.93 -22.53
CA GLU A 223 -6.94 -48.75 -23.42
C GLU A 223 -5.88 -49.54 -22.65
N LYS A 224 -5.18 -48.91 -21.71
CA LYS A 224 -4.24 -49.61 -20.83
C LYS A 224 -4.94 -50.67 -19.99
N ILE A 225 -6.12 -50.36 -19.43
CA ILE A 225 -6.93 -51.31 -18.66
C ILE A 225 -7.41 -52.47 -19.54
N ALA A 226 -7.82 -52.20 -20.78
CA ALA A 226 -8.22 -53.23 -21.73
C ALA A 226 -7.04 -54.09 -22.20
N ALA A 227 -5.84 -53.51 -22.25
CA ALA A 227 -4.60 -54.24 -22.54
C ALA A 227 -4.09 -55.06 -21.35
N LEU A 228 -4.50 -54.73 -20.12
CA LEU A 228 -4.19 -55.55 -18.94
C LEU A 228 -4.94 -56.87 -19.06
N ASN A 229 -4.20 -57.95 -19.23
CA ASN A 229 -4.76 -59.28 -19.16
C ASN A 229 -4.56 -59.81 -17.75
N VAL A 230 -5.48 -59.44 -16.86
CA VAL A 230 -5.42 -59.84 -15.45
C VAL A 230 -5.38 -61.36 -15.31
N GLU A 231 -6.09 -62.13 -16.16
CA GLU A 231 -6.01 -63.59 -16.13
C GLU A 231 -4.60 -64.09 -16.46
N ARG A 232 -3.95 -63.52 -17.48
CA ARG A 232 -2.58 -63.87 -17.85
C ARG A 232 -1.58 -63.43 -16.78
N ASP A 233 -1.69 -62.20 -16.29
CA ASP A 233 -0.78 -61.67 -15.27
C ASP A 233 -0.90 -62.47 -13.96
N VAL A 234 -2.12 -62.86 -13.59
CA VAL A 234 -2.41 -63.72 -12.43
C VAL A 234 -1.91 -65.15 -12.68
N SER A 235 -2.04 -65.68 -13.91
CA SER A 235 -1.50 -66.98 -14.31
C SER A 235 0.03 -67.02 -14.33
N ASP A 236 0.69 -65.95 -14.79
CA ASP A 236 2.14 -65.80 -14.79
C ASP A 236 2.69 -65.73 -13.35
N LEU A 237 1.87 -65.24 -12.41
CA LEU A 237 2.14 -65.27 -10.97
C LEU A 237 1.78 -66.61 -10.31
N GLY A 238 1.26 -67.58 -11.05
CA GLY A 238 0.90 -68.90 -10.56
C GLY A 238 -0.50 -69.00 -9.95
N PHE A 239 -1.38 -68.03 -10.18
CA PHE A 239 -2.76 -68.00 -9.66
C PHE A 239 -3.79 -68.07 -10.80
N ARG A 240 -5.04 -68.42 -10.48
CA ARG A 240 -6.21 -68.34 -11.35
C ARG A 240 -7.29 -67.55 -10.64
N TYR A 241 -7.99 -66.70 -11.38
CA TYR A 241 -9.13 -65.95 -10.87
C TYR A 241 -10.43 -66.72 -11.18
N GLU A 242 -11.10 -67.25 -10.16
CA GLU A 242 -12.38 -67.95 -10.30
C GLU A 242 -13.37 -67.45 -9.23
N SER A 243 -14.56 -67.01 -9.64
CA SER A 243 -15.69 -66.67 -8.75
C SER A 243 -15.33 -65.67 -7.62
N ASP A 244 -14.76 -64.52 -7.98
CA ASP A 244 -14.30 -63.45 -7.06
C ASP A 244 -13.21 -63.89 -6.05
N HIS A 245 -12.57 -65.03 -6.29
CA HIS A 245 -11.50 -65.57 -5.46
C HIS A 245 -10.24 -65.81 -6.30
N LEU A 246 -9.10 -65.37 -5.76
CA LEU A 246 -7.78 -65.77 -6.27
C LEU A 246 -7.50 -67.19 -5.77
N ILE A 247 -7.50 -68.14 -6.68
CA ILE A 247 -7.12 -69.52 -6.45
C ILE A 247 -5.66 -69.66 -6.85
N ASP A 248 -4.83 -70.23 -6.00
CA ASP A 248 -3.45 -70.53 -6.39
C ASP A 248 -3.45 -71.67 -7.43
N ALA A 249 -3.06 -71.39 -8.67
CA ALA A 249 -3.00 -72.37 -9.75
C ALA A 249 -1.77 -73.29 -9.61
N SER A 250 -0.77 -72.90 -8.79
CA SER A 250 0.25 -73.83 -8.32
C SER A 250 -0.33 -74.93 -7.43
N ALA A 251 -1.53 -74.72 -6.87
CA ALA A 251 -2.26 -75.72 -6.08
C ALA A 251 -3.06 -76.74 -6.93
N GLU A 252 -3.08 -76.67 -8.26
CA GLU A 252 -3.54 -77.82 -9.08
C GLU A 252 -2.56 -79.00 -8.95
N GLN A 253 -1.29 -78.75 -8.59
CA GLN A 253 -0.49 -79.71 -7.84
C GLN A 253 -0.92 -79.64 -6.38
N LYS A 254 -2.03 -80.31 -6.05
CA LYS A 254 -2.32 -80.71 -4.67
C LYS A 254 -1.22 -81.68 -4.19
N GLU A 255 -0.03 -81.17 -3.90
CA GLU A 255 0.52 -81.50 -2.59
C GLU A 255 -0.33 -80.68 -1.63
N GLU A 256 -1.46 -81.24 -1.20
CA GLU A 256 -2.11 -80.77 0.03
C GLU A 256 -0.98 -80.62 1.02
N LEU A 257 -0.60 -79.37 1.36
CA LEU A 257 0.44 -79.10 2.34
C LEU A 257 0.07 -79.92 3.55
N THR A 258 0.79 -81.04 3.73
CA THR A 258 0.39 -82.08 4.65
C THR A 258 0.22 -81.38 5.98
N PRO A 259 -0.97 -81.42 6.60
CA PRO A 259 -1.19 -80.82 7.91
C PRO A 259 0.01 -81.11 8.80
N VAL A 260 0.44 -80.17 9.63
CA VAL A 260 1.61 -80.35 10.51
C VAL A 260 1.56 -81.68 11.26
N ARG A 261 0.33 -82.11 11.60
CA ARG A 261 0.04 -83.43 12.16
C ARG A 261 0.47 -84.62 11.27
N SER A 262 0.15 -84.61 9.98
CA SER A 262 0.56 -85.66 9.04
C SER A 262 2.05 -85.64 8.71
N LEU A 263 2.70 -84.45 8.67
CA LEU A 263 4.16 -84.37 8.55
C LEU A 263 4.85 -84.96 9.78
N LEU A 264 4.35 -84.63 10.99
CA LEU A 264 4.82 -85.25 12.22
C LEU A 264 4.60 -86.75 12.22
N GLN A 265 3.45 -87.22 11.74
CA GLN A 265 3.13 -88.64 11.70
C GLN A 265 4.01 -89.40 10.69
N SER A 266 4.24 -88.84 9.49
CA SER A 266 5.19 -89.37 8.52
C SER A 266 6.61 -89.40 9.07
N ALA A 267 7.04 -88.35 9.78
CA ALA A 267 8.35 -88.33 10.44
C ALA A 267 8.46 -89.41 11.52
N TRP A 268 7.37 -89.69 12.26
CA TRP A 268 7.32 -90.79 13.22
C TRP A 268 7.36 -92.17 12.55
N GLU A 269 6.68 -92.34 11.41
CA GLU A 269 6.71 -93.55 10.60
C GLU A 269 8.12 -93.79 10.02
N GLU A 270 8.81 -92.75 9.55
CA GLU A 270 10.22 -92.84 9.13
C GLU A 270 11.15 -93.23 10.27
N VAL A 271 10.92 -92.70 11.48
CA VAL A 271 11.68 -93.10 12.67
C VAL A 271 11.42 -94.57 13.00
N GLU A 272 10.16 -95.01 12.99
CA GLU A 272 9.78 -96.41 13.23
C GLU A 272 10.42 -97.35 12.19
N GLN A 273 10.40 -96.97 10.91
CA GLN A 273 11.01 -97.71 9.82
C GLN A 273 12.54 -97.74 9.94
N SER A 274 13.17 -96.63 10.33
CA SER A 274 14.61 -96.56 10.63
C SER A 274 14.98 -97.49 11.80
N TYR A 275 14.13 -97.58 12.83
CA TYR A 275 14.32 -98.53 13.94
C TYR A 275 14.21 -99.99 13.47
N PHE A 276 13.28 -100.29 12.55
CA PHE A 276 13.14 -101.62 11.97
C PHE A 276 14.36 -102.00 11.12
N GLU A 277 14.82 -101.09 10.25
CA GLU A 277 16.03 -101.28 9.45
C GLU A 277 17.28 -101.43 10.32
N LEU A 278 17.38 -100.67 11.41
CA LEU A 278 18.45 -100.81 12.40
C LEU A 278 18.42 -102.20 13.08
N ALA A 279 17.24 -102.73 13.39
CA ALA A 279 17.11 -104.07 13.95
C ALA A 279 17.50 -105.16 12.94
N GLN A 280 17.10 -105.01 11.68
CA GLN A 280 17.43 -105.93 10.60
C GLN A 280 18.94 -105.93 10.30
N THR A 281 19.55 -104.75 10.22
CA THR A 281 21.00 -104.60 10.03
C THR A 281 21.77 -105.18 11.19
N ARG A 282 21.37 -104.94 12.45
CA ARG A 282 21.98 -105.56 13.64
C ARG A 282 21.95 -107.09 13.59
N ASN A 283 20.83 -107.68 13.18
CA ASN A 283 20.71 -109.14 13.04
C ASN A 283 21.67 -109.67 11.95
N ARG A 284 21.70 -109.01 10.79
CA ARG A 284 22.60 -109.36 9.69
C ARG A 284 24.08 -109.20 10.04
N CYS A 285 24.45 -108.15 10.79
CA CYS A 285 25.80 -107.98 11.33
C CYS A 285 26.16 -109.15 12.25
N GLY A 286 25.27 -109.54 13.17
CA GLY A 286 25.49 -110.70 14.03
C GLY A 286 25.68 -112.01 13.25
N GLN A 287 24.89 -112.24 12.20
CA GLN A 287 25.04 -113.40 11.31
C GLN A 287 26.41 -113.40 10.61
N LEU A 288 26.79 -112.29 9.99
CA LEU A 288 28.08 -112.15 9.30
C LEU A 288 29.26 -112.28 10.27
N GLU A 289 29.14 -111.80 11.51
CA GLU A 289 30.14 -111.97 12.55
C GLU A 289 30.30 -113.44 12.97
N THR A 290 29.19 -114.19 13.07
CA THR A 290 29.25 -115.64 13.32
C THR A 290 29.86 -116.41 12.15
N GLU A 291 29.58 -116.02 10.90
CA GLU A 291 30.19 -116.63 9.71
C GLU A 291 31.68 -116.32 9.62
N LEU A 292 32.07 -115.08 9.91
CA LEU A 292 33.45 -114.64 9.91
C LEU A 292 34.26 -115.36 11.00
N THR A 293 33.74 -115.47 12.22
CA THR A 293 34.40 -116.22 13.30
C THR A 293 34.53 -117.71 12.96
N ALA A 294 33.55 -118.30 12.26
CA ALA A 294 33.65 -119.67 11.76
C ALA A 294 34.72 -119.83 10.65
N LEU A 295 34.85 -118.86 9.75
CA LEU A 295 35.90 -118.84 8.72
C LEU A 295 37.28 -118.60 9.32
N MET A 296 37.42 -117.72 10.30
CA MET A 296 38.67 -117.48 11.04
C MET A 296 39.16 -118.76 11.71
N ARG A 297 38.28 -119.52 12.39
CA ARG A 297 38.63 -120.83 12.98
C ARG A 297 39.13 -121.83 11.93
N LYS A 298 38.58 -121.83 10.72
CA LYS A 298 39.03 -122.71 9.62
C LYS A 298 40.44 -122.33 9.13
N VAL A 299 40.75 -121.04 9.09
CA VAL A 299 42.07 -120.53 8.68
C VAL A 299 43.11 -120.75 9.78
N GLU A 300 42.75 -120.58 11.05
CA GLU A 300 43.60 -120.89 12.21
C GLU A 300 44.07 -122.36 12.22
N ILE A 301 43.22 -123.30 11.80
CA ILE A 301 43.57 -124.73 11.67
C ILE A 301 44.65 -124.96 10.59
N ILE A 302 44.71 -124.13 9.55
CA ILE A 302 45.64 -124.26 8.42
C ILE A 302 47.00 -123.61 8.73
N ILE A 303 47.02 -122.52 9.52
CA ILE A 303 48.22 -121.70 9.82
C ILE A 303 49.06 -122.26 11.00
N PHE A 304 48.76 -123.49 11.47
CA PHE A 304 49.29 -124.12 12.71
C PHE A 304 50.82 -124.31 12.82
N THR A 305 51.63 -123.80 11.90
CA THR A 305 53.08 -124.02 11.86
C THR A 305 53.94 -122.83 12.31
N PHE A 306 53.43 -121.59 12.36
CA PHE A 306 54.23 -120.42 12.80
C PHE A 306 53.39 -119.34 13.54
N GLU A 307 53.70 -119.11 14.81
CA GLU A 307 52.99 -118.18 15.72
C GLU A 307 53.04 -116.72 15.24
N LEU A 308 54.16 -116.30 14.61
CA LEU A 308 54.30 -114.97 14.02
C LEU A 308 53.32 -114.72 12.86
N VAL A 309 53.03 -115.74 12.05
CA VAL A 309 52.11 -115.63 10.89
C VAL A 309 50.67 -115.47 11.35
N LYS A 310 50.30 -116.12 12.46
CA LYS A 310 49.00 -115.96 13.11
C LYS A 310 48.79 -114.52 13.60
N CYS A 311 49.76 -113.95 14.32
CA CYS A 311 49.66 -112.57 14.81
C CYS A 311 49.60 -111.54 13.67
N VAL A 312 50.35 -111.75 12.58
CA VAL A 312 50.31 -110.86 11.40
C VAL A 312 48.96 -110.94 10.71
N PHE A 313 48.39 -112.13 10.52
CA PHE A 313 47.07 -112.32 9.92
C PHE A 313 45.93 -111.71 10.76
N GLU A 314 45.96 -111.89 12.09
CA GLU A 314 44.99 -111.30 13.01
C GLU A 314 45.07 -109.75 12.98
N LEU A 315 46.29 -109.20 12.96
CA LEU A 315 46.51 -107.74 12.85
C LEU A 315 46.06 -107.17 11.50
N GLU A 316 46.35 -107.84 10.39
CA GLU A 316 45.88 -107.41 9.06
C GLU A 316 44.36 -107.47 8.97
N MET A 317 43.73 -108.53 9.50
CA MET A 317 42.29 -108.68 9.51
C MET A 317 41.61 -107.60 10.37
N GLU A 318 42.15 -107.31 11.55
CA GLU A 318 41.67 -106.23 12.41
C GLU A 318 41.87 -104.87 11.75
N GLY A 319 43.00 -104.67 11.05
CA GLY A 319 43.26 -103.47 10.24
C GLY A 319 42.24 -103.28 9.11
N VAL A 320 41.86 -104.35 8.40
CA VAL A 320 40.83 -104.30 7.35
C VAL A 320 39.45 -104.02 7.93
N LYS A 321 39.08 -104.63 9.06
CA LYS A 321 37.82 -104.35 9.76
C LYS A 321 37.72 -102.88 10.18
N GLN A 322 38.77 -102.36 10.81
CA GLN A 322 38.82 -100.96 11.25
C GLN A 322 38.83 -99.99 10.06
N ALA A 323 39.50 -100.34 8.96
CA ALA A 323 39.46 -99.55 7.72
C ALA A 323 38.05 -99.50 7.13
N ALA A 324 37.35 -100.64 7.03
CA ALA A 324 35.99 -100.72 6.52
C ALA A 324 34.99 -99.92 7.38
N VAL A 325 35.10 -100.02 8.72
CA VAL A 325 34.28 -99.22 9.65
C VAL A 325 34.55 -97.73 9.50
N ARG A 326 35.83 -97.32 9.43
CA ARG A 326 36.21 -95.92 9.22
C ARG A 326 35.67 -95.38 7.90
N ASP A 327 35.78 -96.15 6.82
CA ASP A 327 35.35 -95.70 5.49
C ASP A 327 33.82 -95.61 5.42
N HIS A 328 33.09 -96.54 6.04
CA HIS A 328 31.64 -96.46 6.18
C HIS A 328 31.19 -95.24 7.02
N ILE A 329 31.84 -94.98 8.17
CA ILE A 329 31.55 -93.79 8.98
C ILE A 329 31.84 -92.51 8.20
N ARG A 330 32.93 -92.47 7.42
CA ARG A 330 33.25 -91.32 6.56
C ARG A 330 32.19 -91.09 5.49
N GLU A 331 31.71 -92.14 4.85
CA GLU A 331 30.64 -92.06 3.85
C GLU A 331 29.32 -91.56 4.47
N GLN A 332 28.94 -92.09 5.64
CA GLN A 332 27.77 -91.61 6.39
C GLN A 332 27.92 -90.14 6.83
N CYS A 333 29.09 -89.74 7.32
CA CYS A 333 29.36 -88.35 7.66
C CYS A 333 29.26 -87.43 6.43
N ALA A 334 29.75 -87.87 5.26
CA ALA A 334 29.64 -87.11 4.03
C ALA A 334 28.17 -86.96 3.59
N GLN A 335 27.38 -88.03 3.69
CA GLN A 335 25.95 -88.02 3.35
C GLN A 335 25.14 -87.11 4.28
N LEU A 336 25.38 -87.18 5.59
CA LEU A 336 24.75 -86.29 6.58
C LEU A 336 25.16 -84.82 6.37
N GLN A 337 26.41 -84.56 6.00
CA GLN A 337 26.86 -83.21 5.67
C GLN A 337 26.18 -82.66 4.41
N LEU A 338 25.94 -83.50 3.40
CA LEU A 338 25.21 -83.11 2.21
C LEU A 338 23.75 -82.75 2.55
N GLN A 339 23.06 -83.61 3.30
CA GLN A 339 21.67 -83.37 3.75
C GLN A 339 21.55 -82.11 4.62
N ALA A 340 22.52 -81.88 5.52
CA ALA A 340 22.55 -80.67 6.33
C ALA A 340 22.74 -79.40 5.49
N ARG A 341 23.55 -79.46 4.42
CA ARG A 341 23.74 -78.33 3.48
C ARG A 341 22.46 -78.06 2.68
N GLU A 342 21.85 -79.10 2.13
CA GLU A 342 20.58 -79.01 1.39
C GLU A 342 19.48 -78.40 2.28
N GLY A 343 19.37 -78.85 3.54
CA GLY A 343 18.44 -78.27 4.51
C GLY A 343 18.75 -76.81 4.84
N GLN A 344 20.02 -76.44 4.98
CA GLN A 344 20.42 -75.04 5.20
C GLN A 344 20.14 -74.14 3.99
N ASP A 345 20.30 -74.66 2.77
CA ASP A 345 19.98 -73.94 1.54
C ASP A 345 18.46 -73.75 1.43
N ALA A 346 17.66 -74.79 1.71
CA ALA A 346 16.21 -74.72 1.73
C ALA A 346 15.67 -73.67 2.74
N ILE A 347 16.24 -73.63 3.95
CA ILE A 347 15.90 -72.62 4.96
C ILE A 347 16.24 -71.21 4.46
N ARG A 348 17.41 -71.03 3.83
CA ARG A 348 17.82 -69.73 3.28
C ARG A 348 16.85 -69.28 2.18
N THR A 349 16.46 -70.17 1.26
CA THR A 349 15.46 -69.85 0.24
C THR A 349 14.12 -69.45 0.85
N LEU A 350 13.62 -70.19 1.86
CA LEU A 350 12.37 -69.85 2.54
C LEU A 350 12.44 -68.50 3.26
N GLN A 351 13.58 -68.18 3.90
CA GLN A 351 13.79 -66.88 4.54
C GLN A 351 13.76 -65.73 3.53
N THR A 352 14.40 -65.91 2.35
CA THR A 352 14.37 -64.89 1.30
C THR A 352 12.97 -64.68 0.71
N GLN A 353 12.22 -65.77 0.49
CA GLN A 353 10.83 -65.70 0.04
C GLN A 353 9.94 -64.99 1.07
N TRP A 354 10.08 -65.35 2.35
CA TRP A 354 9.34 -64.70 3.44
C TRP A 354 9.63 -63.20 3.49
N GLN A 355 10.91 -62.80 3.38
CA GLN A 355 11.30 -61.39 3.36
C GLN A 355 10.66 -60.66 2.16
N SER A 356 10.70 -61.25 0.97
CA SER A 356 10.04 -60.69 -0.22
C SER A 356 8.53 -60.48 0.00
N VAL A 357 7.84 -61.41 0.66
CA VAL A 357 6.41 -61.27 0.99
C VAL A 357 6.18 -60.14 2.00
N MET A 358 7.05 -60.00 3.01
CA MET A 358 6.95 -58.90 3.97
C MET A 358 7.19 -57.54 3.33
N ASP A 359 8.21 -57.44 2.47
CA ASP A 359 8.53 -56.22 1.74
C ASP A 359 7.37 -55.82 0.80
N PHE A 360 6.76 -56.80 0.12
CA PHE A 360 5.57 -56.57 -0.70
C PHE A 360 4.38 -56.06 0.12
N ARG A 361 4.11 -56.66 1.29
CA ARG A 361 3.04 -56.18 2.20
C ARG A 361 3.27 -54.73 2.62
N GLN A 362 4.50 -54.39 3.02
CA GLN A 362 4.84 -53.01 3.39
C GLN A 362 4.66 -52.04 2.22
N LEU A 363 5.03 -52.45 1.00
CA LEU A 363 4.82 -51.64 -0.20
C LEU A 363 3.34 -51.40 -0.46
N VAL A 364 2.51 -52.46 -0.38
CA VAL A 364 1.05 -52.35 -0.54
C VAL A 364 0.45 -51.41 0.50
N ASP A 365 0.84 -51.53 1.77
CA ASP A 365 0.37 -50.65 2.85
C ASP A 365 0.74 -49.18 2.58
N ARG A 366 1.99 -48.92 2.15
CA ARG A 366 2.44 -47.56 1.77
C ARG A 366 1.63 -47.01 0.60
N ARG A 367 1.38 -47.81 -0.44
CA ARG A 367 0.59 -47.39 -1.61
C ARG A 367 -0.87 -47.14 -1.26
N GLN A 368 -1.49 -48.00 -0.46
CA GLN A 368 -2.87 -47.80 0.01
C GLN A 368 -3.00 -46.53 0.84
N GLU A 369 -2.03 -46.23 1.70
CA GLU A 369 -2.03 -45.00 2.49
C GLU A 369 -1.85 -43.75 1.60
N GLN A 370 -0.99 -43.81 0.58
CA GLN A 370 -0.89 -42.74 -0.44
C GLN A 370 -2.23 -42.52 -1.15
N ILE A 371 -2.94 -43.59 -1.56
CA ILE A 371 -4.26 -43.51 -2.19
C ILE A 371 -5.28 -42.87 -1.23
N ARG A 372 -5.34 -43.29 0.04
CA ARG A 372 -6.26 -42.69 1.04
C ARG A 372 -6.01 -41.19 1.22
N ARG A 373 -4.74 -40.77 1.28
CA ARG A 373 -4.37 -39.35 1.36
C ARG A 373 -4.80 -38.57 0.12
N LEU A 374 -4.64 -39.14 -1.07
CA LEU A 374 -5.10 -38.51 -2.31
C LEU A 374 -6.62 -38.35 -2.34
N ILE A 375 -7.38 -39.38 -1.95
CA ILE A 375 -8.85 -39.32 -1.87
C ILE A 375 -9.28 -38.22 -0.89
N LYS A 376 -8.67 -38.17 0.30
CA LYS A 376 -8.96 -37.14 1.31
C LYS A 376 -8.57 -35.73 0.82
N GLY A 377 -7.40 -35.58 0.20
CA GLY A 377 -6.95 -34.29 -0.34
C GLY A 377 -7.84 -33.78 -1.48
N ASN A 378 -8.32 -34.68 -2.34
CA ASN A 378 -9.23 -34.31 -3.43
C ASN A 378 -10.60 -33.90 -2.90
N SER A 379 -11.13 -34.60 -1.90
CA SER A 379 -12.41 -34.22 -1.28
C SER A 379 -12.34 -32.86 -0.58
N THR A 380 -11.24 -32.55 0.12
CA THR A 380 -11.04 -31.24 0.75
C THR A 380 -10.88 -30.11 -0.28
N VAL A 381 -10.12 -30.34 -1.36
CA VAL A 381 -9.98 -29.35 -2.44
C VAL A 381 -11.33 -29.08 -3.11
N LYS A 382 -12.16 -30.11 -3.34
CA LYS A 382 -13.51 -29.95 -3.89
C LYS A 382 -14.40 -29.09 -2.99
N THR A 383 -14.38 -29.32 -1.68
CA THR A 383 -15.15 -28.49 -0.73
C THR A 383 -14.66 -27.06 -0.68
N GLU A 384 -13.34 -26.85 -0.66
CA GLU A 384 -12.75 -25.50 -0.67
C GLU A 384 -13.08 -24.75 -1.96
N LEU A 385 -12.98 -25.40 -3.12
CA LEU A 385 -13.34 -24.79 -4.41
C LEU A 385 -14.80 -24.33 -4.42
N THR A 386 -15.71 -25.15 -3.89
CA THR A 386 -17.14 -24.83 -3.80
C THR A 386 -17.36 -23.63 -2.88
N ARG A 387 -16.66 -23.57 -1.74
CA ARG A 387 -16.70 -22.45 -0.79
C ARG A 387 -16.20 -21.16 -1.45
N VAL A 388 -15.01 -21.19 -2.06
CA VAL A 388 -14.40 -20.03 -2.73
C VAL A 388 -15.30 -19.53 -3.86
N HIS A 389 -15.91 -20.43 -4.63
CA HIS A 389 -16.84 -20.04 -5.68
C HIS A 389 -18.07 -19.31 -5.13
N ALA A 390 -18.64 -19.80 -4.02
CA ALA A 390 -19.75 -19.13 -3.33
C ALA A 390 -19.35 -17.75 -2.79
N GLU A 391 -18.15 -17.64 -2.19
CA GLU A 391 -17.62 -16.37 -1.65
C GLU A 391 -17.39 -15.32 -2.75
N VAL A 392 -16.82 -15.72 -3.89
CA VAL A 392 -16.64 -14.83 -5.05
C VAL A 392 -17.99 -14.39 -5.59
N GLY A 393 -18.96 -15.30 -5.72
CA GLY A 393 -20.32 -14.96 -6.13
C GLY A 393 -20.99 -13.96 -5.17
N GLN A 394 -20.86 -14.17 -3.86
CA GLN A 394 -21.38 -13.25 -2.85
C GLN A 394 -20.72 -11.88 -2.92
N LEU A 395 -19.39 -11.82 -3.09
CA LEU A 395 -18.66 -10.56 -3.24
C LEU A 395 -19.16 -9.76 -4.46
N VAL A 396 -19.35 -10.43 -5.59
CA VAL A 396 -19.87 -9.79 -6.81
C VAL A 396 -21.29 -9.26 -6.60
N GLN A 397 -22.16 -10.05 -5.95
CA GLN A 397 -23.56 -9.70 -5.78
C GLN A 397 -23.78 -8.61 -4.71
N GLU A 398 -23.10 -8.70 -3.56
CA GLU A 398 -23.33 -7.82 -2.42
C GLU A 398 -22.48 -6.55 -2.45
N LYS A 399 -21.23 -6.62 -2.96
CA LYS A 399 -20.30 -5.48 -2.91
C LYS A 399 -20.15 -4.77 -4.24
N LEU A 400 -19.94 -5.49 -5.33
CA LEU A 400 -19.65 -4.88 -6.63
C LEU A 400 -20.93 -4.42 -7.35
N SER A 401 -21.95 -5.27 -7.42
CA SER A 401 -23.18 -4.99 -8.16
C SER A 401 -23.91 -3.71 -7.71
N PRO A 402 -24.09 -3.44 -6.40
CA PRO A 402 -24.76 -2.23 -5.94
C PRO A 402 -23.96 -0.94 -6.19
N GLN A 403 -22.63 -1.05 -6.27
CA GLN A 403 -21.76 0.11 -6.50
C GLN A 403 -21.86 0.64 -7.93
N PHE A 404 -22.14 -0.20 -8.92
CA PHE A 404 -22.27 0.26 -10.32
C PHE A 404 -23.31 1.37 -10.46
N GLY A 405 -24.49 1.24 -9.83
CA GLY A 405 -25.53 2.26 -9.88
C GLY A 405 -25.08 3.60 -9.28
N SER A 406 -24.39 3.55 -8.14
CA SER A 406 -23.83 4.74 -7.48
C SER A 406 -22.76 5.42 -8.34
N VAL A 407 -21.84 4.64 -8.92
CA VAL A 407 -20.76 5.14 -9.79
C VAL A 407 -21.33 5.74 -11.09
N ILE A 408 -22.31 5.09 -11.71
CA ILE A 408 -22.99 5.62 -12.90
C ILE A 408 -23.70 6.94 -12.56
N LYS A 409 -24.40 7.01 -11.42
CA LYS A 409 -25.07 8.22 -10.96
C LYS A 409 -24.06 9.35 -10.71
N ALA A 410 -23.01 9.09 -9.93
CA ALA A 410 -21.96 10.07 -9.65
C ALA A 410 -21.26 10.55 -10.94
N SER A 411 -20.94 9.64 -11.86
CA SER A 411 -20.38 9.97 -13.18
C SER A 411 -21.31 10.88 -13.98
N SER A 412 -22.62 10.59 -13.97
CA SER A 412 -23.63 11.41 -14.64
C SER A 412 -23.82 12.79 -14.01
N GLU A 413 -23.71 12.92 -12.68
CA GLU A 413 -23.81 14.19 -11.95
C GLU A 413 -22.55 15.05 -12.15
N LEU A 414 -21.38 14.41 -12.20
CA LEU A 414 -20.12 15.09 -12.51
C LEU A 414 -20.04 15.54 -13.97
N ARG A 415 -20.83 14.92 -14.86
CA ARG A 415 -20.89 15.30 -16.27
C ARG A 415 -21.38 16.74 -16.40
N ASN A 416 -20.52 17.61 -16.93
CA ASN A 416 -20.75 19.04 -17.09
C ASN A 416 -20.79 19.86 -15.79
N SER A 417 -20.41 19.29 -14.64
CA SER A 417 -20.40 20.01 -13.34
C SER A 417 -19.48 21.24 -13.37
N VAL A 418 -18.31 21.13 -14.02
CA VAL A 418 -17.36 22.24 -14.21
C VAL A 418 -17.97 23.37 -15.04
N SER A 419 -18.68 23.03 -16.11
CA SER A 419 -19.37 24.01 -16.97
C SER A 419 -20.53 24.68 -16.25
N GLN A 420 -21.29 23.94 -15.43
CA GLN A 420 -22.34 24.49 -14.59
C GLN A 420 -21.76 25.38 -13.48
N GLY A 421 -20.70 24.93 -12.80
CA GLY A 421 -19.99 25.70 -11.78
C GLY A 421 -19.43 27.02 -12.32
N ALA A 422 -18.86 27.02 -13.52
CA ALA A 422 -18.39 28.24 -14.19
C ALA A 422 -19.55 29.21 -14.51
N LYS A 423 -20.69 28.69 -14.99
CA LYS A 423 -21.90 29.49 -15.22
C LYS A 423 -22.43 30.08 -13.91
N HIS A 424 -22.54 29.29 -12.85
CA HIS A 424 -22.98 29.78 -11.55
C HIS A 424 -22.03 30.82 -10.96
N PHE A 425 -20.71 30.64 -11.12
CA PHE A 425 -19.71 31.60 -10.65
C PHE A 425 -19.83 32.96 -11.35
N SER A 426 -20.19 32.98 -12.64
CA SER A 426 -20.44 34.26 -13.34
C SER A 426 -21.62 35.05 -12.77
N CYS A 427 -22.57 34.39 -12.10
CA CYS A 427 -23.74 35.02 -11.49
C CYS A 427 -23.53 35.42 -10.01
N VAL A 428 -22.39 35.10 -9.40
CA VAL A 428 -22.12 35.38 -7.98
C VAL A 428 -21.30 36.67 -7.83
N ALA A 429 -21.76 37.60 -7.01
CA ALA A 429 -21.03 38.82 -6.66
C ALA A 429 -19.79 38.49 -5.80
N LEU A 430 -18.61 39.03 -6.16
CA LEU A 430 -17.37 38.75 -5.41
C LEU A 430 -17.45 39.24 -3.95
N ALA A 431 -18.22 40.31 -3.71
CA ALA A 431 -18.49 40.82 -2.36
C ALA A 431 -19.17 39.78 -1.44
N ALA A 432 -19.93 38.83 -2.01
CA ALA A 432 -20.58 37.75 -1.26
C ALA A 432 -19.62 36.60 -0.89
N LEU A 433 -18.49 36.49 -1.59
CA LEU A 433 -17.45 35.48 -1.36
C LEU A 433 -16.44 35.91 -0.30
N ASN A 434 -16.27 37.21 -0.09
CA ASN A 434 -15.42 37.76 0.98
C ASN A 434 -16.11 37.59 2.35
N ARG A 435 -15.88 36.46 3.02
CA ARG A 435 -16.50 36.14 4.33
C ARG A 435 -15.55 36.41 5.49
N ARG A 436 -16.07 36.94 6.61
CA ARG A 436 -15.30 37.18 7.84
C ARG A 436 -15.71 36.18 8.92
N VAL A 437 -14.73 35.65 9.64
CA VAL A 437 -14.99 34.70 10.73
C VAL A 437 -15.37 35.48 11.99
N MET A 438 -16.56 35.25 12.53
CA MET A 438 -17.02 35.83 13.79
C MET A 438 -16.86 34.81 14.93
N LYS A 439 -16.75 35.28 16.18
CA LYS A 439 -16.80 34.38 17.35
C LYS A 439 -18.14 33.62 17.34
N GLY A 440 -18.09 32.29 17.37
CA GLY A 440 -19.27 31.42 17.24
C GLY A 440 -19.43 30.70 15.90
N GLY A 441 -18.43 30.74 15.00
CA GLY A 441 -18.38 29.90 13.79
C GLY A 441 -19.18 30.43 12.60
N GLN A 442 -19.96 31.51 12.78
CA GLN A 442 -20.63 32.19 11.68
C GLN A 442 -19.62 32.91 10.76
N LYS A 443 -19.85 32.81 9.44
CA LYS A 443 -19.01 33.42 8.40
C LYS A 443 -19.84 34.32 7.47
N PRO A 444 -20.38 35.46 7.96
CA PRO A 444 -21.12 36.37 7.10
C PRO A 444 -20.22 37.02 6.04
N PRO A 445 -20.75 37.32 4.84
CA PRO A 445 -20.10 38.20 3.87
C PRO A 445 -19.73 39.54 4.50
N ALA A 446 -18.56 40.07 4.17
CA ALA A 446 -18.05 41.34 4.68
C ALA A 446 -19.01 42.49 4.40
N ALA A 447 -19.66 42.50 3.23
CA ALA A 447 -20.67 43.49 2.86
C ALA A 447 -21.90 43.52 3.80
N GLN A 448 -22.15 42.45 4.55
CA GLN A 448 -23.27 42.38 5.50
C GLN A 448 -22.92 42.91 6.90
N LEU A 449 -21.64 43.21 7.18
CA LEU A 449 -21.19 43.78 8.46
C LEU A 449 -21.59 45.27 8.56
N SER A 450 -21.97 45.70 9.76
CA SER A 450 -22.55 47.04 10.04
C SER A 450 -21.72 48.22 9.52
N ILE A 451 -20.40 48.09 9.53
CA ILE A 451 -19.45 49.12 9.07
C ILE A 451 -19.58 49.39 7.56
N HIS A 452 -19.89 48.36 6.77
CA HIS A 452 -20.12 48.50 5.33
C HIS A 452 -21.57 48.93 5.00
N ARG A 453 -22.46 49.05 6.00
CA ARG A 453 -23.85 49.50 5.81
C ARG A 453 -23.99 51.03 5.88
N ILE A 454 -23.03 51.77 6.43
CA ILE A 454 -23.07 53.24 6.52
C ILE A 454 -22.55 53.86 5.21
N HIS A 455 -23.36 53.80 4.15
CA HIS A 455 -23.07 54.47 2.88
C HIS A 455 -23.48 55.95 2.92
N SER A 456 -22.86 56.73 3.81
CA SER A 456 -23.03 58.18 3.86
C SER A 456 -21.77 58.90 3.37
N PRO A 457 -21.85 59.76 2.35
CA PRO A 457 -20.71 60.58 1.91
C PRO A 457 -20.26 61.56 3.01
N ALA A 458 -21.15 61.94 3.93
CA ALA A 458 -20.79 62.75 5.10
C ALA A 458 -19.94 61.95 6.09
N PHE A 459 -20.24 60.66 6.29
CA PHE A 459 -19.45 59.76 7.14
C PHE A 459 -18.06 59.50 6.55
N HIS A 460 -17.95 59.27 5.24
CA HIS A 460 -16.65 59.10 4.57
C HIS A 460 -15.77 60.36 4.68
N LYS A 461 -16.36 61.54 4.46
CA LYS A 461 -15.66 62.82 4.67
C LYS A 461 -15.22 63.01 6.11
N LEU A 462 -16.05 62.63 7.08
CA LEU A 462 -15.71 62.67 8.50
C LEU A 462 -14.51 61.76 8.81
N CYS A 463 -14.55 60.49 8.38
CA CYS A 463 -13.44 59.55 8.56
C CYS A 463 -12.16 60.08 7.91
N GLN A 464 -12.23 60.61 6.69
CA GLN A 464 -11.08 61.22 6.02
C GLN A 464 -10.54 62.44 6.79
N SER A 465 -11.42 63.30 7.30
CA SER A 465 -11.03 64.50 8.08
C SER A 465 -10.35 64.16 9.41
N LEU A 466 -10.73 63.03 10.02
CA LEU A 466 -10.15 62.53 11.26
C LEU A 466 -9.00 61.54 11.04
N SER A 467 -8.62 61.28 9.78
CA SER A 467 -7.68 60.22 9.40
C SER A 467 -8.04 58.84 9.98
N PHE A 468 -9.34 58.56 10.10
CA PHE A 468 -9.87 57.33 10.67
C PHE A 468 -9.97 56.22 9.62
N PRO A 469 -9.38 55.03 9.84
CA PRO A 469 -9.42 53.94 8.86
C PRO A 469 -10.82 53.33 8.69
N MET A 470 -11.27 53.17 7.45
CA MET A 470 -12.62 52.68 7.10
C MET A 470 -12.90 51.22 7.50
N TYR A 471 -11.88 50.46 7.90
CA TYR A 471 -12.03 49.09 8.39
C TYR A 471 -12.26 49.00 9.90
N MET A 472 -12.10 50.11 10.65
CA MET A 472 -12.32 50.16 12.09
C MET A 472 -13.78 50.41 12.44
N ALA A 473 -14.20 49.96 13.63
CA ALA A 473 -15.57 50.08 14.11
C ALA A 473 -15.96 51.56 14.34
N PRO A 474 -17.13 52.04 13.90
CA PRO A 474 -17.60 53.42 14.11
C PRO A 474 -17.56 53.88 15.57
N GLU A 475 -17.66 52.94 16.51
CA GLU A 475 -17.56 53.16 17.95
C GLU A 475 -16.18 53.71 18.36
N GLU A 476 -15.11 53.39 17.63
CA GLU A 476 -13.74 53.88 17.84
C GLU A 476 -13.50 55.29 17.26
N LEU A 477 -14.49 55.87 16.58
CA LEU A 477 -14.36 57.21 16.01
C LEU A 477 -14.31 58.28 17.12
N TRP A 478 -14.99 58.01 18.24
CA TRP A 478 -14.95 58.86 19.43
C TRP A 478 -13.61 58.81 20.16
N SER A 479 -13.00 57.63 20.27
CA SER A 479 -11.68 57.47 20.90
C SER A 479 -10.61 58.23 20.10
N GLN A 480 -10.62 58.08 18.77
CA GLN A 480 -9.72 58.82 17.87
C GLN A 480 -9.92 60.34 17.94
N ALA A 481 -11.17 60.82 17.93
CA ALA A 481 -11.47 62.25 18.04
C ALA A 481 -11.02 62.84 19.39
N ALA A 482 -11.13 62.09 20.49
CA ALA A 482 -10.66 62.51 21.80
C ALA A 482 -9.12 62.64 21.84
N VAL A 483 -8.40 61.69 21.23
CA VAL A 483 -6.93 61.74 21.11
C VAL A 483 -6.48 62.96 20.32
N LEU A 484 -7.05 63.20 19.14
CA LEU A 484 -6.71 64.37 18.31
C LEU A 484 -7.00 65.70 19.02
N ARG A 485 -8.08 65.78 19.82
CA ARG A 485 -8.36 66.98 20.64
C ARG A 485 -7.32 67.19 21.73
N LEU A 486 -6.80 66.11 22.32
CA LEU A 486 -5.73 66.19 23.32
C LEU A 486 -4.41 66.66 22.68
N GLU A 487 -4.04 66.08 21.54
CA GLU A 487 -2.87 66.50 20.76
C GLU A 487 -2.94 67.96 20.38
N LEU A 488 -4.09 68.43 19.90
CA LEU A 488 -4.29 69.83 19.52
C LEU A 488 -4.15 70.78 20.72
N ARG A 489 -4.64 70.38 21.90
CA ARG A 489 -4.42 71.14 23.15
C ARG A 489 -2.94 71.21 23.51
N ASN A 490 -2.22 70.09 23.40
CA ASN A 490 -0.78 70.04 23.66
C ASN A 490 0.00 70.93 22.70
N LEU A 491 -0.30 70.86 21.39
CA LEU A 491 0.34 71.68 20.37
C LEU A 491 0.08 73.18 20.59
N ARG A 492 -1.14 73.57 20.96
CA ARG A 492 -1.47 74.95 21.32
C ARG A 492 -0.67 75.43 22.53
N ARG A 493 -0.52 74.59 23.56
CA ARG A 493 0.26 74.92 24.75
C ARG A 493 1.74 75.08 24.41
N LEU A 494 2.29 74.19 23.58
CA LEU A 494 3.68 74.29 23.11
C LEU A 494 3.93 75.55 22.31
N LEU A 495 3.01 75.90 21.39
CA LEU A 495 3.09 77.16 20.62
C LEU A 495 3.06 78.39 21.53
N GLN A 496 2.19 78.39 22.55
CA GLN A 496 2.13 79.47 23.52
C GLN A 496 3.46 79.61 24.28
N LEU A 497 3.99 78.51 24.82
CA LEU A 497 5.27 78.52 25.53
C LEU A 497 6.43 78.97 24.63
N PHE A 498 6.43 78.55 23.36
CA PHE A 498 7.42 78.98 22.39
C PHE A 498 7.32 80.49 22.12
N SER A 499 6.10 81.02 21.99
CA SER A 499 5.89 82.45 21.79
C SER A 499 6.33 83.29 23.00
N GLU A 500 6.05 82.81 24.22
CA GLU A 500 6.46 83.43 25.47
C GLU A 500 8.00 83.43 25.60
N SER A 501 8.64 82.27 25.37
CA SER A 501 10.10 82.14 25.41
C SER A 501 10.80 82.98 24.34
N SER A 502 10.23 83.05 23.12
CA SER A 502 10.77 83.90 22.05
C SER A 502 10.66 85.38 22.40
N ALA A 503 9.56 85.81 23.04
CA ALA A 503 9.39 87.19 23.48
C ALA A 503 10.38 87.56 24.59
N ASP A 504 10.63 86.64 25.53
CA ASP A 504 11.62 86.83 26.59
C ASP A 504 13.06 86.88 26.04
N LEU A 505 13.39 86.01 25.08
CA LEU A 505 14.67 86.06 24.37
C LEU A 505 14.85 87.37 23.61
N GLN A 506 13.80 87.88 22.95
CA GLN A 506 13.86 89.18 22.27
C GLN A 506 14.08 90.34 23.25
N LYS A 507 13.44 90.32 24.43
CA LYS A 507 13.67 91.31 25.48
C LYS A 507 15.11 91.26 26.02
N LEU A 508 15.63 90.06 26.27
CA LEU A 508 17.02 89.86 26.70
C LEU A 508 18.02 90.31 25.63
N THR A 509 17.69 90.07 24.35
CA THR A 509 18.52 90.49 23.22
C THR A 509 18.58 92.01 23.09
N ALA A 510 17.47 92.70 23.35
CA ALA A 510 17.39 94.16 23.32
C ALA A 510 18.16 94.86 24.48
N GLN A 511 18.51 94.13 25.54
CA GLN A 511 19.25 94.65 26.70
C GLN A 511 20.78 94.49 26.59
N LEU A 512 21.31 94.03 25.45
CA LEU A 512 22.73 93.79 25.24
C LEU A 512 23.41 94.96 24.51
N PRO A 513 24.41 95.65 25.11
CA PRO A 513 25.38 96.44 24.36
C PRO A 513 26.37 95.52 23.62
N SER A 514 26.89 95.96 22.47
CA SER A 514 27.77 95.17 21.58
C SER A 514 28.93 94.50 22.32
N PRO A 515 29.16 93.19 22.17
CA PRO A 515 29.98 92.45 23.11
C PRO A 515 31.48 92.44 22.75
N ASP A 516 32.30 92.70 23.75
CA ASP A 516 33.70 92.26 23.79
C ASP A 516 33.74 90.76 24.18
N GLN A 517 34.63 90.00 23.55
CA GLN A 517 34.58 88.53 23.52
C GLN A 517 34.80 87.92 24.92
N GLN A 518 35.53 88.60 25.81
CA GLN A 518 35.76 88.16 27.19
C GLN A 518 34.53 88.34 28.10
N THR A 519 33.72 89.37 27.85
CA THR A 519 32.50 89.63 28.64
C THR A 519 31.43 88.59 28.37
N LEU A 520 31.35 88.10 27.12
CA LEU A 520 30.47 86.99 26.75
C LEU A 520 30.85 85.69 27.46
N VAL A 521 32.14 85.34 27.50
CA VAL A 521 32.60 84.09 28.12
C VAL A 521 32.35 84.09 29.63
N GLN A 522 32.55 85.22 30.32
CA GLN A 522 32.23 85.33 31.74
C GLN A 522 30.72 85.23 32.00
N ARG A 523 29.90 85.80 31.11
CA ARG A 523 28.44 85.75 31.25
C ARG A 523 27.86 84.37 30.96
N VAL A 524 28.43 83.64 29.99
CA VAL A 524 28.09 82.22 29.76
C VAL A 524 28.38 81.41 31.02
N LYS A 525 29.54 81.61 31.67
CA LYS A 525 29.83 80.94 32.95
C LYS A 525 28.83 81.27 34.06
N ILE A 526 28.42 82.54 34.18
CA ILE A 526 27.42 82.97 35.18
C ILE A 526 26.06 82.32 34.89
N VAL A 527 25.64 82.29 33.63
CA VAL A 527 24.37 81.68 33.22
C VAL A 527 24.43 80.16 33.39
N ASP A 528 25.55 79.51 33.07
CA ASP A 528 25.76 78.08 33.29
C ASP A 528 25.69 77.74 34.79
N ASP A 529 26.29 78.56 35.66
CA ASP A 529 26.20 78.41 37.11
C ASP A 529 24.76 78.62 37.61
N GLU A 530 24.02 79.62 37.10
CA GLU A 530 22.60 79.82 37.41
C GLU A 530 21.74 78.64 36.95
N ILE A 531 21.99 78.10 35.76
CA ILE A 531 21.30 76.92 35.22
C ILE A 531 21.58 75.70 36.11
N LEU A 532 22.84 75.49 36.52
CA LEU A 532 23.21 74.41 37.42
C LEU A 532 22.54 74.54 38.79
N GLN A 533 22.40 75.76 39.32
CA GLN A 533 21.74 76.00 40.61
C GLN A 533 20.21 75.92 40.55
N THR A 534 19.58 76.26 39.41
CA THR A 534 18.11 76.37 39.32
C THR A 534 17.43 75.22 38.59
N LEU A 535 18.00 74.74 37.49
CA LEU A 535 17.40 73.68 36.66
C LEU A 535 17.74 72.28 37.18
N LEU A 536 18.96 72.07 37.70
CA LEU A 536 19.36 70.75 38.22
C LEU A 536 18.47 70.27 39.37
N PRO A 537 18.09 71.10 40.38
CA PRO A 537 17.19 70.66 41.44
C PRO A 537 15.78 70.37 40.93
N ARG A 538 15.24 71.20 40.02
CA ARG A 538 13.90 71.01 39.44
C ARG A 538 13.84 69.76 38.57
N ALA A 539 14.89 69.48 37.80
CA ALA A 539 15.00 68.25 37.00
C ALA A 539 15.07 67.01 37.90
N ARG A 540 15.83 67.07 39.00
CA ARG A 540 15.87 66.00 40.00
C ARG A 540 14.51 65.80 40.68
N GLU A 541 13.81 66.87 41.05
CA GLU A 541 12.48 66.81 41.63
C GLU A 541 11.46 66.19 40.67
N LEU A 542 11.46 66.61 39.39
CA LEU A 542 10.60 66.03 38.35
C LEU A 542 10.87 64.54 38.16
N THR A 543 12.14 64.15 38.12
CA THR A 543 12.54 62.73 38.01
C THR A 543 12.00 61.92 39.19
N GLN A 544 12.04 62.49 40.40
CA GLN A 544 11.52 61.86 41.60
C GLN A 544 9.98 61.79 41.63
N ARG A 545 9.28 62.77 41.05
CA ARG A 545 7.82 62.73 40.89
C ARG A 545 7.40 61.69 39.86
N CYS A 546 8.12 61.60 38.74
CA CYS A 546 7.89 60.58 37.71
C CYS A 546 8.10 59.16 38.25
N SER A 547 9.13 58.92 39.05
CA SER A 547 9.36 57.60 39.65
C SER A 547 8.25 57.22 40.65
N LYS A 548 7.75 58.17 41.45
CA LYS A 548 6.57 57.95 42.31
C LYS A 548 5.31 57.63 41.50
N GLY A 549 5.08 58.32 40.39
CA GLY A 549 3.94 58.05 39.51
C GLY A 549 3.99 56.66 38.86
N LEU A 550 5.19 56.20 38.48
CA LEU A 550 5.38 54.84 37.97
C LEU A 550 5.07 53.78 39.02
N LEU A 551 5.53 53.95 40.27
CA LEU A 551 5.20 53.04 41.38
C LEU A 551 3.70 52.98 41.67
N TYR A 552 3.00 54.12 41.63
CA TYR A 552 1.54 54.14 41.78
C TYR A 552 0.82 53.43 40.63
N THR A 553 1.35 53.50 39.41
CA THR A 553 0.78 52.82 38.25
C THR A 553 0.81 51.30 38.41
N ASP A 554 1.88 50.75 38.99
CA ASP A 554 1.96 49.32 39.31
C ASP A 554 0.97 48.91 40.41
N GLN A 555 0.74 49.76 41.41
CA GLN A 555 -0.30 49.52 42.42
C GLN A 555 -1.71 49.49 41.78
N VAL A 556 -1.99 50.42 40.87
CA VAL A 556 -3.27 50.46 40.14
C VAL A 556 -3.43 49.24 39.24
N LYS A 557 -2.39 48.85 38.50
CA LYS A 557 -2.41 47.62 37.70
C LYS A 557 -2.72 46.41 38.56
N THR A 558 -2.04 46.27 39.70
CA THR A 558 -2.26 45.18 40.64
C THR A 558 -3.71 45.15 41.13
N ALA A 559 -4.27 46.30 41.53
CA ALA A 559 -5.67 46.41 41.94
C ALA A 559 -6.67 46.03 40.82
N ILE A 560 -6.38 46.40 39.57
CA ILE A 560 -7.18 45.98 38.41
C ILE A 560 -7.07 44.46 38.20
N THR A 561 -5.88 43.86 38.34
CA THR A 561 -5.71 42.40 38.24
C THR A 561 -6.51 41.68 39.32
N HIS A 562 -6.45 42.15 40.58
CA HIS A 562 -7.24 41.59 41.68
C HIS A 562 -8.76 41.69 41.41
N TRP A 563 -9.23 42.81 40.88
CA TRP A 563 -10.62 42.96 40.48
C TRP A 563 -11.00 41.97 39.36
N TRP A 564 -10.08 41.72 38.43
CA TRP A 564 -10.35 40.88 37.27
C TRP A 564 -10.31 39.38 37.56
N GLU A 565 -9.50 38.97 38.52
CA GLU A 565 -9.41 37.56 38.95
C GLU A 565 -10.53 37.14 39.91
N GLN A 566 -11.17 38.08 40.63
CA GLN A 566 -12.22 37.74 41.62
C GLN A 566 -13.42 38.71 41.67
N PRO A 567 -14.16 38.95 40.56
CA PRO A 567 -15.18 40.00 40.50
C PRO A 567 -16.51 39.71 41.25
N GLY A 568 -16.57 38.74 42.17
CA GLY A 568 -17.86 38.35 42.79
C GLY A 568 -17.83 37.64 44.14
N GLN A 569 -16.68 37.34 44.73
CA GLN A 569 -16.63 36.56 45.98
C GLN A 569 -17.20 37.30 47.19
N PHE A 570 -17.17 38.63 47.20
CA PHE A 570 -17.58 39.43 48.35
C PHE A 570 -18.68 40.46 48.04
N ALA A 571 -19.11 40.56 46.78
CA ALA A 571 -20.01 41.62 46.34
C ALA A 571 -21.47 41.38 46.78
N LEU A 572 -21.94 40.12 46.80
CA LEU A 572 -23.34 39.78 47.10
C LEU A 572 -23.43 38.40 47.80
N PRO A 573 -23.12 38.30 49.11
CA PRO A 573 -23.14 37.03 49.85
C PRO A 573 -24.54 36.39 49.94
N GLU A 574 -25.58 37.22 49.87
CA GLU A 574 -26.98 36.84 50.12
C GLU A 574 -27.74 36.45 48.85
N MET A 575 -27.16 36.70 47.67
CA MET A 575 -27.85 36.46 46.41
C MET A 575 -27.88 34.97 46.08
N GLN A 576 -29.08 34.39 46.05
CA GLN A 576 -29.31 32.99 45.75
C GLN A 576 -29.68 32.79 44.28
N ARG A 577 -29.07 31.80 43.62
CA ARG A 577 -29.54 31.27 42.34
C ARG A 577 -29.90 29.82 42.51
N GLU A 578 -31.13 29.48 42.10
CA GLU A 578 -31.71 28.14 42.28
C GLU A 578 -31.74 27.71 43.75
N GLY A 579 -32.00 28.67 44.64
CA GLY A 579 -32.13 28.44 46.09
C GLY A 579 -30.81 28.23 46.84
N LEU A 580 -29.65 28.36 46.18
CA LEU A 580 -28.33 28.22 46.81
C LEU A 580 -27.49 29.50 46.66
N THR A 581 -26.75 29.86 47.70
CA THR A 581 -25.76 30.95 47.64
C THR A 581 -24.50 30.50 46.92
N PHE A 582 -23.66 31.46 46.49
CA PHE A 582 -22.40 31.15 45.82
C PHE A 582 -21.48 30.25 46.67
N GLN A 583 -21.43 30.44 48.00
CA GLN A 583 -20.65 29.58 48.89
C GLN A 583 -21.18 28.13 48.93
N GLN A 584 -22.49 27.95 48.88
CA GLN A 584 -23.12 26.63 48.84
C GLN A 584 -22.87 25.92 47.50
N TRP A 585 -22.94 26.65 46.38
CA TRP A 585 -22.54 26.15 45.06
C TRP A 585 -21.06 25.75 45.03
N LEU A 586 -20.18 26.56 45.62
CA LEU A 586 -18.75 26.27 45.69
C LEU A 586 -18.45 25.01 46.52
N GLN A 587 -19.15 24.81 47.64
CA GLN A 587 -19.03 23.57 48.43
C GLN A 587 -19.56 22.35 47.66
N ARG A 588 -20.69 22.50 46.97
CA ARG A 588 -21.28 21.43 46.15
C ARG A 588 -20.37 21.03 45.00
N TRP A 589 -19.74 21.99 44.32
CA TRP A 589 -18.74 21.69 43.28
C TRP A 589 -17.49 21.05 43.86
N LYS A 590 -16.99 21.52 45.01
CA LYS A 590 -15.84 20.90 45.69
C LYS A 590 -16.09 19.45 46.11
N LEU A 591 -17.32 19.12 46.50
CA LEU A 591 -17.75 17.75 46.80
C LEU A 591 -17.85 16.91 45.52
N ALA A 592 -18.44 17.45 44.46
CA ALA A 592 -18.55 16.76 43.16
C ALA A 592 -17.18 16.47 42.51
N THR A 593 -16.15 17.29 42.78
CA THR A 593 -14.78 17.06 42.30
C THR A 593 -13.92 16.17 43.20
N LYS A 594 -14.44 15.68 44.33
CA LYS A 594 -13.71 14.76 45.23
C LYS A 594 -14.07 13.28 45.02
N GLU A 595 -15.07 12.99 44.18
CA GLU A 595 -15.43 11.61 43.78
C GLU A 595 -14.90 11.24 42.37
N SER A 596 -13.90 11.98 41.87
CA SER A 596 -13.15 11.64 40.64
C SER A 596 -11.69 11.37 40.93
#